data_AF-A0A2W5CZA1-F1
#
_entry.id   AF-A0A2W5CZA1-F1
#
_cell.length_a   1.000
_cell.length_b   1.000
_cell.length_c   1.000
_cell.angle_alpha   90.00
_cell.angle_beta   90.00
_cell.angle_gamma   90.00
#
_symmetry.space_group_name_H-M   'P 1'
#
loop_
_entity.id
_entity.type
_entity.pdbx_description
1 polymer ?
#
loop_
_entity_poly.entity_id
_entity_poly.type
_entity_poly.pdbx_seq_one_letter_code
_entity_poly.pdbx_strand_id
1 'polypeptide(L)' 'MAITEPRLLGAAHCLATARLERHPVPRVSETFALANLDEAYAVQAAGMQQALAQGRRLCGAKAGLTSAALRAALKVDEPA' A
#
# COMPACT_ATOMS: atom_id res chain seq x y z
N MET A 1 11.21 -11.56 0.55
CA MET A 1 11.59 -11.09 1.90
C MET A 1 10.35 -11.14 2.77
N ALA A 2 10.39 -11.79 3.93
CA ALA A 2 9.24 -11.84 4.83
C ALA A 2 9.09 -10.48 5.52
N ILE A 3 7.90 -9.87 5.45
CA ILE A 3 7.63 -8.59 6.10
C ILE A 3 7.29 -8.90 7.56
N THR A 4 8.20 -8.55 8.45
CA THR A 4 8.09 -8.87 9.89
C THR A 4 7.83 -7.65 10.75
N GLU A 5 7.97 -6.44 10.20
CA GLU A 5 7.83 -5.20 10.93
C GLU A 5 6.36 -4.97 11.37
N PRO A 6 6.05 -4.96 12.69
CA PRO A 6 4.67 -4.93 13.17
C PRO A 6 3.87 -3.72 12.71
N ARG A 7 4.50 -2.54 12.59
CA ARG A 7 3.83 -1.31 12.12
C ARG A 7 3.40 -1.40 10.65
N LEU A 8 4.19 -2.06 9.79
CA LEU A 8 3.87 -2.23 8.37
C LEU A 8 2.76 -3.27 8.19
N LEU A 9 2.79 -4.35 8.96
CA LEU A 9 1.71 -5.33 9.04
C LEU A 9 0.42 -4.69 9.55
N GLY A 10 0.52 -3.82 10.57
CA GLY A 10 -0.60 -3.05 11.11
C GLY A 10 -1.22 -2.10 10.08
N ALA A 11 -0.39 -1.37 9.32
CA ALA A 11 -0.86 -0.52 8.22
C ALA A 11 -1.59 -1.31 7.13
N ALA A 12 -1.04 -2.47 6.73
CA ALA A 12 -1.68 -3.35 5.75
C ALA A 12 -3.03 -3.87 6.24
N HIS A 13 -3.09 -4.30 7.50
CA HIS A 13 -4.34 -4.73 8.13
C HIS A 13 -5.37 -3.60 8.21
N CYS A 14 -4.95 -2.39 8.62
CA CYS A 14 -5.81 -1.21 8.69
C CYS A 14 -6.47 -0.91 7.33
N LEU A 15 -5.69 -0.92 6.24
CA LEU A 15 -6.21 -0.73 4.88
C LEU A 15 -7.15 -1.86 4.45
N ALA A 16 -6.83 -3.11 4.81
CA ALA A 16 -7.67 -4.27 4.49
C ALA A 16 -9.04 -4.17 5.18
N THR A 17 -9.06 -3.82 6.47
CA THR A 17 -10.29 -3.62 7.26
C THR A 17 -11.10 -2.44 6.72
N ALA A 18 -10.45 -1.29 6.47
CA ALA A 18 -11.10 -0.13 5.85
C ALA A 18 -11.80 -0.48 4.53
N ARG A 19 -11.17 -1.34 3.71
CA ARG A 19 -11.77 -1.81 2.45
C ARG A 19 -12.94 -2.75 2.66
N LEU A 20 -12.87 -3.66 3.64
CA LEU A 20 -13.95 -4.59 3.97
C LEU A 20 -15.18 -3.84 4.48
N GLU A 21 -14.97 -2.90 5.40
CA GLU A 21 -16.02 -2.10 6.04
C GLU A 21 -16.51 -0.93 5.18
N ARG A 22 -15.79 -0.62 4.09
CA ARG A 22 -16.07 0.52 3.20
C ARG A 22 -16.04 1.86 3.94
N HIS A 23 -15.17 1.96 4.95
CA HIS A 23 -15.00 3.15 5.76
C HIS A 23 -13.60 3.74 5.53
N PRO A 24 -13.48 5.02 5.14
CA PRO A 24 -12.18 5.67 5.01
C PRO A 24 -11.46 5.73 6.36
N VAL A 25 -10.13 5.58 6.33
CA VAL A 25 -9.27 5.72 7.51
C VAL A 25 -8.32 6.91 7.35
N PRO A 26 -7.76 7.46 8.44
CA PRO A 26 -6.68 8.44 8.37
C PRO A 26 -5.49 7.95 7.52
N ARG A 27 -4.62 8.89 7.13
CA ARG A 27 -3.45 8.57 6.31
C ARG A 27 -2.54 7.58 7.03
N VAL A 28 -2.44 6.36 6.50
CA VAL A 28 -1.62 5.30 7.11
C VAL A 28 -0.14 5.66 7.22
N SER A 29 0.37 6.53 6.33
CA SER A 29 1.74 7.04 6.41
C SER A 29 2.01 7.79 7.72
N GLU A 30 1.02 8.54 8.20
CA GLU A 30 1.11 9.30 9.45
C GLU A 30 0.79 8.40 10.64
N THR A 31 -0.30 7.63 10.56
CA THR A 31 -0.74 6.74 11.65
C THR A 31 0.28 5.67 12.04
N PHE A 32 1.03 5.14 11.06
CA PHE A 32 2.02 4.09 11.27
C PHE A 32 3.47 4.55 11.06
N ALA A 33 3.69 5.86 10.94
CA ALA A 33 5.00 6.49 10.74
C ALA A 33 5.84 5.81 9.64
N LEU A 34 5.29 5.75 8.42
CA LEU A 34 6.04 5.25 7.26
C LEU A 34 7.11 6.26 6.89
N ALA A 35 8.36 5.80 6.82
CA ALA A 35 9.52 6.67 6.64
C ALA A 35 9.82 6.97 5.15
N ASN A 36 9.51 6.04 4.25
CA ASN A 36 9.90 6.14 2.85
C ASN A 36 9.01 5.29 1.92
N LEU A 37 9.32 5.32 0.63
CA LEU A 37 8.61 4.59 -0.41
C LEU A 37 8.76 3.06 -0.29
N ASP A 38 9.92 2.57 0.15
CA ASP A 38 10.16 1.13 0.34
C ASP A 38 9.18 0.55 1.37
N GLU A 39 8.93 1.29 2.45
CA GLU A 39 7.95 0.91 3.46
C GLU A 39 6.51 0.95 2.93
N ALA A 40 6.19 1.91 2.06
CA ALA A 40 4.89 1.93 1.39
C ALA A 40 4.68 0.69 0.51
N TYR A 41 5.71 0.27 -0.24
CA TYR A 41 5.68 -0.97 -1.02
C TYR A 41 5.66 -2.22 -0.14
N ALA A 42 6.33 -2.20 1.02
CA ALA A 42 6.24 -3.28 1.99
C ALA A 42 4.79 -3.42 2.53
N VAL A 43 4.12 -2.31 2.86
CA VAL A 43 2.70 -2.35 3.26
C VAL A 43 1.82 -2.93 2.14
N GLN A 44 2.04 -2.53 0.89
CA GLN A 44 1.32 -3.10 -0.26
C GLN A 44 1.56 -4.61 -0.39
N ALA A 45 2.82 -5.05 -0.31
CA ALA A 45 3.19 -6.45 -0.42
C ALA A 45 2.59 -7.29 0.72
N ALA A 46 2.59 -6.79 1.96
CA ALA A 46 1.95 -7.45 3.09
C ALA A 46 0.43 -7.61 2.87
N GLY A 47 -0.25 -6.57 2.40
CA GLY A 47 -1.68 -6.64 2.06
C GLY A 47 -1.97 -7.64 0.93
N MET A 48 -1.08 -7.72 -0.07
CA MET A 48 -1.18 -8.71 -1.14
C MET A 48 -1.00 -10.14 -0.60
N GLN A 49 0.00 -10.38 0.28
CA GLN A 49 0.19 -11.68 0.92
C GLN A 49 -1.03 -12.12 1.74
N GLN A 50 -1.63 -11.21 2.51
CA GLN A 50 -2.86 -11.46 3.25
C GLN A 50 -4.02 -11.82 2.32
N ALA A 51 -4.21 -11.09 1.22
CA ALA A 51 -5.23 -11.37 0.23
C ALA A 51 -5.06 -12.73 -0.45
N LEU A 52 -3.82 -13.09 -0.80
CA LEU A 52 -3.49 -14.39 -1.39
C LEU A 52 -3.76 -15.54 -0.41
N ALA A 53 -3.40 -15.37 0.87
CA ALA A 53 -3.68 -16.34 1.92
C ALA A 53 -5.19 -16.57 2.15
N GLN A 54 -6.03 -15.58 1.82
CA GLN A 54 -7.49 -15.68 1.84
C GLN A 54 -8.06 -16.33 0.55
N GLY A 55 -7.22 -16.89 -0.31
CA GLY A 55 -7.64 -17.60 -1.53
C GLY A 55 -7.84 -16.70 -2.76
N ARG A 56 -7.48 -15.41 -2.69
CA ARG A 56 -7.47 -14.56 -3.88
C ARG A 56 -6.35 -14.97 -4.83
N ARG A 57 -6.51 -14.68 -6.12
CA ARG A 57 -5.51 -14.94 -7.15
C ARG A 57 -4.95 -13.63 -7.69
N LEU A 58 -3.64 -13.58 -7.91
CA LEU A 58 -2.99 -12.49 -8.62
C LEU A 58 -3.31 -12.63 -10.12
N CYS A 59 -3.96 -11.64 -10.72
CA CYS A 59 -4.36 -11.66 -12.13
C CYS A 59 -3.67 -10.59 -12.99
N GLY A 60 -2.79 -9.77 -12.41
CA GLY A 60 -2.06 -8.72 -13.12
C GLY A 60 -1.55 -7.63 -12.18
N ALA A 61 -0.99 -6.58 -12.77
CA ALA A 61 -0.53 -5.37 -12.10
C ALA A 61 -1.00 -4.14 -12.88
N LYS A 62 -1.04 -2.98 -12.21
CA LYS A 62 -1.33 -1.70 -12.84
C LYS A 62 -0.22 -0.70 -12.51
N ALA A 63 0.06 0.22 -13.42
CA ALA A 63 0.87 1.40 -13.15
C ALA A 63 -0.06 2.63 -13.02
N GLY A 64 0.07 3.36 -11.91
CA GLY A 64 -0.54 4.67 -11.70
C GLY A 64 0.48 5.79 -11.95
N LEU A 65 -0.01 7.04 -11.95
CA LEU A 65 0.85 8.23 -12.11
C LEU A 65 1.70 8.19 -13.39
N THR A 66 1.16 7.65 -14.48
CA THR A 66 1.86 7.57 -15.78
C THR A 66 1.91 8.92 -16.51
N SER A 67 1.05 9.88 -16.16
CA SER A 67 1.11 11.25 -16.67
C SER A 67 2.28 12.04 -16.07
N ALA A 68 3.16 12.56 -16.93
CA ALA A 68 4.27 13.42 -16.51
C ALA A 68 3.80 14.69 -15.78
N ALA A 69 2.67 15.28 -16.23
CA ALA A 69 2.10 16.47 -15.59
C ALA A 69 1.62 16.17 -14.16
N LEU A 70 0.99 15.02 -13.93
CA LEU A 70 0.55 14.63 -12.59
C LEU A 70 1.73 14.26 -11.67
N ARG A 71 2.77 13.61 -12.21
CA ARG A 71 4.01 13.32 -11.49
C ARG A 71 4.69 14.60 -11.00
N ALA A 72 4.84 15.59 -11.89
CA ALA A 72 5.38 16.90 -11.54
C ALA A 72 4.54 17.63 -10.47
N ALA A 73 3.21 17.61 -10.60
CA ALA A 73 2.31 18.23 -9.63
C ALA A 73 2.41 17.60 -8.23
N LEU A 74 2.62 16.29 -8.17
CA LEU A 74 2.77 15.53 -6.92
C LEU A 74 4.22 15.43 -6.42
N LYS A 75 5.17 16.00 -7.16
CA LYS A 75 6.61 15.93 -6.86
C LYS A 75 7.12 14.49 -6.69
N VAL A 76 6.67 13.61 -7.58
CA VAL A 76 7.17 12.23 -7.70
C VAL A 76 7.80 12.05 -9.07
N ASP A 77 8.93 11.34 -9.13
CA ASP A 77 9.71 11.25 -10.37
C ASP A 77 9.29 10.04 -11.23
N GLU A 78 8.73 9.01 -10.59
CA GLU A 78 8.42 7.73 -11.21
C GLU A 78 6.93 7.34 -11.07
N PRO A 79 6.40 6.54 -12.01
CA PRO A 79 5.10 5.89 -11.84
C PRO A 79 5.05 5.02 -10.57
N ALA A 80 3.85 4.85 -10.01
CA ALA A 80 3.60 4.06 -8.81
C ALA A 80 2.73 2.82 -9.08
#